data_AF-A0A5C8EH59-F1
#
_entry.id   AF-A0A5C8EH59-F1
#
_cell.length_a   1.000
_cell.length_b   1.000
_cell.length_c   1.000
_cell.angle_alpha   90.00
_cell.angle_beta   90.00
_cell.angle_gamma   90.00
#
_symmetry.space_group_name_H-M   'P 1'
#
loop_
_entity.id
_entity.type
_entity.pdbx_description
1 polymer ?
#
loop_
_entity_poly.entity_id
_entity_poly.type
_entity_poly.pdbx_seq_one_letter_code
_entity_poly.pdbx_strand_id
1 'polypeptide(L)'
;MNKTIFKTIINSIFVIWCISLIGCSSGGKSTSNERRANNEELIFVNYRDIRDLNPHLYAGEMYAQEMLYETLINIGKNGYEPCLAESWEITDGGKVYTFNIRKGVYFSDGEICDANAIKANFDAILENRDRHTWLEMMHILDKVEAIDDYTFRIALTSPYYPMLTELGVTRPFAMISPKAMKNGSTKNGVNEFIGTGPYVLKEFETDKYAIFEANTNYWGEAPKIKKIMVKVIPDNQTRLLALEKGEIDLIFGKNMLDSDAINKYKGSDKFVSSLSEPTSTRQIVLNTTHPILSDSKVRIALQHATDKKAISDGIFYGLEPPAYTLFSKTIPYCNINLTPYEYNIEEAKKLLDEAGWIAGNDGVREKNGQKLHLRLLYNSDSVTEKTISEYLQAEYAKIGIQVNITGEEEQSYRDNMKAGNFDMIFNICWGSPYDPQSSLAAMRQRVYGDYAAQQGLHDKKEIDEAITKILLSVDEKERQTLYNFVLTRLHDDAVYIPLTYECNKAVYTADLKNVQFAQTQYEVPFWLMYFDIAN
;
A
#
# COMPACT_ATOMS: atom_id res chain seq x y z
N MET A 1 23.06 62.01 37.36
CA MET A 1 23.34 63.38 36.89
C MET A 1 23.20 63.40 35.37
N ASN A 2 22.02 63.79 34.88
CA ASN A 2 21.72 65.01 34.10
C ASN A 2 22.08 64.89 32.61
N LYS A 3 21.12 64.66 31.70
CA LYS A 3 20.10 65.58 31.12
C LYS A 3 20.64 66.58 30.08
N THR A 4 20.24 66.33 28.83
CA THR A 4 19.57 67.29 27.92
C THR A 4 20.44 68.32 27.18
N ILE A 5 20.31 68.40 25.85
CA ILE A 5 19.78 69.56 25.13
C ILE A 5 19.43 69.18 23.68
N PHE A 6 18.18 69.49 23.36
CA PHE A 6 17.49 69.42 22.08
C PHE A 6 17.33 70.89 21.61
N LYS A 7 17.11 71.11 20.30
CA LYS A 7 16.53 72.30 19.63
C LYS A 7 17.49 73.28 18.93
N THR A 8 17.24 73.83 17.74
CA THR A 8 16.24 73.73 16.63
C THR A 8 16.69 74.77 15.54
N ILE A 9 16.04 74.80 14.36
CA ILE A 9 15.76 75.98 13.47
C ILE A 9 16.80 76.21 12.34
N ILE A 10 16.53 76.33 11.01
CA ILE A 10 15.34 76.57 10.14
C ILE A 10 15.77 76.19 8.68
N ASN A 11 15.04 75.36 7.92
CA ASN A 11 13.93 75.64 6.97
C ASN A 11 14.28 76.36 5.64
N SER A 12 14.05 75.67 4.51
CA SER A 12 13.43 76.08 3.22
C SER A 12 13.92 75.09 2.13
N ILE A 13 13.10 74.27 1.45
CA ILE A 13 12.05 74.60 0.48
C ILE A 13 11.11 73.38 0.31
N PHE A 14 9.84 73.67 0.03
CA PHE A 14 8.67 72.79 0.01
C PHE A 14 7.99 72.91 -1.38
N VAL A 15 7.79 71.82 -2.13
CA VAL A 15 6.75 71.55 -3.18
C VAL A 15 6.79 70.02 -3.44
N ILE A 16 5.89 69.15 -2.95
CA ILE A 16 4.47 68.85 -3.25
C ILE A 16 4.22 68.09 -4.58
N TRP A 17 3.67 66.85 -4.42
CA TRP A 17 2.78 66.05 -5.31
C TRP A 17 3.36 65.39 -6.57
N CYS A 18 2.93 64.21 -7.07
CA CYS A 18 1.89 63.22 -6.74
C CYS A 18 2.06 61.98 -7.67
N ILE A 19 1.52 60.82 -7.26
CA ILE A 19 1.00 59.71 -8.12
C ILE A 19 1.99 58.91 -8.98
N SER A 20 2.22 57.64 -8.60
CA SER A 20 1.75 56.48 -9.39
C SER A 20 2.03 55.15 -8.67
N LEU A 21 0.98 54.61 -8.03
CA LEU A 21 0.75 53.18 -7.86
C LEU A 21 0.53 52.56 -9.24
N ILE A 22 1.52 51.82 -9.74
CA ILE A 22 1.42 50.80 -10.80
C ILE A 22 2.37 49.70 -10.30
N GLY A 23 1.92 48.56 -9.79
CA GLY A 23 1.06 47.64 -10.50
C GLY A 23 1.91 46.63 -11.29
N CYS A 24 2.76 45.84 -10.63
CA CYS A 24 3.29 44.60 -11.20
C CYS A 24 2.45 43.41 -10.72
N SER A 25 1.21 43.42 -11.19
CA SER A 25 0.38 42.24 -11.38
C SER A 25 0.77 41.65 -12.74
N SER A 26 1.85 40.88 -12.79
CA SER A 26 2.33 40.14 -13.97
C SER A 26 3.40 39.14 -13.51
N GLY A 27 3.26 37.83 -13.59
CA GLY A 27 2.17 37.00 -14.05
C GLY A 27 2.57 35.55 -13.80
N GLY A 28 1.90 34.89 -12.85
CA GLY A 28 1.93 33.43 -12.71
C GLY A 28 1.22 32.68 -13.85
N LYS A 29 0.79 33.42 -14.89
CA LYS A 29 0.24 32.89 -16.14
C LYS A 29 1.31 32.55 -17.19
N SER A 30 2.54 33.05 -17.06
CA SER A 30 3.58 32.79 -18.08
C SER A 30 4.19 31.39 -17.96
N THR A 31 4.52 30.95 -16.75
CA THR A 31 5.15 29.65 -16.51
C THR A 31 4.22 28.46 -16.74
N SER A 32 2.92 28.58 -16.42
CA SER A 32 1.95 27.49 -16.66
C SER A 32 1.57 27.33 -18.15
N ASN A 33 1.52 28.42 -18.91
CA ASN A 33 1.24 28.37 -20.35
C ASN A 33 2.44 27.90 -21.18
N GLU A 34 3.68 28.26 -20.81
CA GLU A 34 4.88 27.73 -21.49
C GLU A 34 5.11 26.24 -21.19
N ARG A 35 4.81 25.79 -19.96
CA ARG A 35 4.92 24.39 -19.56
C ARG A 35 4.07 23.44 -20.41
N ARG A 36 2.84 23.85 -20.74
CA ARG A 36 1.94 23.10 -21.64
C ARG A 36 2.34 23.17 -23.12
N ALA A 37 3.32 23.99 -23.51
CA ALA A 37 3.67 24.15 -24.92
C ALA A 37 4.35 22.90 -25.51
N ASN A 38 5.02 22.08 -24.69
CA ASN A 38 5.73 20.88 -25.17
C ASN A 38 5.05 19.56 -24.79
N ASN A 39 4.02 19.53 -23.93
CA ASN A 39 3.25 18.32 -23.56
C ASN A 39 4.06 17.09 -23.10
N GLU A 40 5.31 17.30 -22.68
CA GLU A 40 6.26 16.24 -22.30
C GLU A 40 6.66 16.29 -20.82
N GLU A 41 6.16 17.26 -20.04
CA GLU A 41 6.46 17.40 -18.60
C GLU A 41 5.22 17.19 -17.73
N LEU A 42 5.25 16.16 -16.88
CA LEU A 42 4.25 15.90 -15.84
C LEU A 42 4.71 16.44 -14.49
N ILE A 43 3.84 17.12 -13.76
CA ILE A 43 4.04 17.47 -12.35
C ILE A 43 3.13 16.58 -11.52
N PHE A 44 3.76 15.62 -10.85
CA PHE A 44 3.16 14.78 -9.82
C PHE A 44 3.35 15.42 -8.44
N VAL A 45 2.47 15.13 -7.49
CA VAL A 45 2.62 15.55 -6.10
C VAL A 45 2.69 14.35 -5.18
N ASN A 46 3.57 14.39 -4.19
CA ASN A 46 3.59 13.47 -3.07
C ASN A 46 3.51 14.23 -1.74
N TYR A 47 3.00 13.58 -0.69
CA TYR A 47 2.86 14.21 0.64
C TYR A 47 4.18 14.32 1.42
N ARG A 48 5.21 13.62 0.97
CA ARG A 48 6.57 13.63 1.53
C ARG A 48 7.60 13.42 0.42
N ASP A 49 8.86 13.64 0.74
CA ASP A 49 9.95 13.45 -0.22
C ASP A 49 10.20 11.98 -0.59
N ILE A 50 11.05 11.75 -1.59
CA ILE A 50 11.36 10.43 -2.15
C ILE A 50 12.22 9.54 -1.23
N ARG A 51 12.88 10.12 -0.22
CA ARG A 51 13.83 9.47 0.70
C ARG A 51 14.92 8.66 -0.02
N ASP A 52 15.56 7.72 0.67
CA ASP A 52 16.60 6.86 0.11
C ASP A 52 16.00 5.83 -0.86
N LEU A 53 16.28 5.98 -2.16
CA LEU A 53 15.77 5.13 -3.23
C LEU A 53 16.59 3.85 -3.45
N ASN A 54 17.46 3.43 -2.54
CA ASN A 54 18.09 2.11 -2.61
C ASN A 54 17.01 0.98 -2.69
N PRO A 55 16.96 0.18 -3.78
CA PRO A 55 15.90 -0.81 -3.97
C PRO A 55 15.98 -1.98 -2.98
N HIS A 56 17.16 -2.20 -2.40
CA HIS A 56 17.39 -3.26 -1.42
C HIS A 56 17.08 -2.80 0.02
N LEU A 57 16.51 -1.60 0.20
CA LEU A 57 16.05 -1.07 1.49
C LEU A 57 14.60 -0.53 1.39
N TYR A 58 14.04 -0.14 2.53
CA TYR A 58 12.59 0.12 2.66
C TYR A 58 12.24 1.58 2.98
N ALA A 59 13.23 2.48 3.02
CA ALA A 59 13.02 3.87 3.37
C ALA A 59 12.43 4.70 2.22
N GLY A 60 12.79 4.43 0.97
CA GLY A 60 12.34 5.20 -0.18
C GLY A 60 10.83 5.15 -0.43
N GLU A 61 10.35 6.02 -1.32
CA GLU A 61 9.02 5.91 -1.89
C GLU A 61 8.98 4.85 -3.01
N MET A 62 7.98 3.95 -2.99
CA MET A 62 7.91 2.82 -3.94
C MET A 62 7.68 3.26 -5.38
N TYR A 63 6.73 4.18 -5.61
CA TYR A 63 6.47 4.72 -6.95
C TYR A 63 7.74 5.29 -7.60
N ALA A 64 8.63 5.89 -6.81
CA ALA A 64 9.87 6.49 -7.30
C ALA A 64 10.92 5.42 -7.61
N GLN A 65 10.96 4.33 -6.85
CA GLN A 65 11.85 3.21 -7.15
C GLN A 65 11.41 2.46 -8.42
N GLU A 66 10.11 2.28 -8.65
CA GLU A 66 9.57 1.63 -9.86
C GLU A 66 9.80 2.43 -11.14
N MET A 67 10.03 3.74 -11.01
CA MET A 67 10.50 4.55 -12.14
C MET A 67 11.94 4.24 -12.54
N LEU A 68 12.78 3.83 -11.57
CA LEU A 68 14.23 3.68 -11.74
C LEU A 68 14.65 2.23 -11.97
N TYR A 69 14.00 1.27 -11.30
CA TYR A 69 14.45 -0.11 -11.21
C TYR A 69 13.37 -1.06 -11.70
N GLU A 70 13.81 -2.20 -12.25
CA GLU A 70 12.93 -3.27 -12.68
C GLU A 70 13.39 -4.61 -12.07
N THR A 71 12.47 -5.55 -12.00
CA THR A 71 12.63 -6.91 -11.47
C THR A 71 12.83 -7.93 -12.59
N LEU A 72 13.12 -9.19 -12.24
CA LEU A 72 13.20 -10.28 -13.21
C LEU A 72 11.88 -10.47 -13.98
N ILE A 73 10.75 -10.30 -13.31
CA ILE A 73 9.40 -10.48 -13.86
C ILE A 73 8.48 -9.37 -13.39
N ASN A 74 7.40 -9.12 -14.12
CA ASN A 74 6.32 -8.23 -13.72
C ASN A 74 5.10 -9.02 -13.22
N ILE A 75 4.28 -8.38 -12.40
CA ILE A 75 3.01 -8.95 -11.92
C ILE A 75 1.88 -8.24 -12.65
N GLY A 76 1.41 -8.85 -13.73
CA GLY A 76 0.32 -8.35 -14.54
C GLY A 76 -1.05 -8.80 -14.05
N LYS A 77 -2.09 -8.31 -14.71
CA LYS A 77 -3.49 -8.66 -14.41
C LYS A 77 -3.79 -10.16 -14.58
N ASN A 78 -3.05 -10.81 -15.47
CA ASN A 78 -3.26 -12.23 -15.82
C ASN A 78 -2.20 -13.15 -15.20
N GLY A 79 -1.42 -12.67 -14.23
CA GLY A 79 -0.35 -13.42 -13.58
C GLY A 79 1.03 -12.85 -13.90
N TYR A 80 2.04 -13.71 -13.90
CA TYR A 80 3.43 -13.32 -14.08
C TYR A 80 3.77 -13.03 -15.55
N GLU A 81 4.43 -11.91 -15.81
CA GLU A 81 4.79 -11.45 -17.15
C GLU A 81 6.32 -11.26 -17.27
N PRO A 82 6.92 -11.49 -18.45
CA PRO A 82 8.34 -11.22 -18.68
C PRO A 82 8.74 -9.76 -18.41
N CYS A 83 9.94 -9.55 -17.85
CA CYS A 83 10.56 -8.24 -17.66
C CYS A 83 12.04 -8.30 -18.06
N LEU A 84 12.97 -8.23 -17.09
CA LEU A 84 14.40 -8.46 -17.31
C LEU A 84 14.71 -9.92 -17.67
N ALA A 85 13.87 -10.87 -17.25
CA ALA A 85 13.84 -12.22 -17.78
C ALA A 85 12.76 -12.33 -18.87
N GLU A 86 13.12 -12.92 -20.02
CA GLU A 86 12.19 -13.15 -21.14
C GLU A 86 11.31 -14.38 -20.92
N SER A 87 11.81 -15.34 -20.13
CA SER A 87 11.10 -16.56 -19.77
C SER A 87 11.77 -17.23 -18.57
N TRP A 88 11.09 -18.18 -17.94
CA TRP A 88 11.66 -19.01 -16.88
C TRP A 88 11.12 -20.44 -16.93
N GLU A 89 11.89 -21.35 -16.34
CA GLU A 89 11.51 -22.75 -16.15
C GLU A 89 11.60 -23.11 -14.66
N ILE A 90 10.63 -23.88 -14.16
CA ILE A 90 10.60 -24.38 -12.79
C ILE A 90 10.76 -25.90 -12.82
N THR A 91 11.83 -26.41 -12.21
CA THR A 91 12.21 -27.83 -12.21
C THR A 91 12.47 -28.35 -10.81
N ASP A 92 12.89 -29.62 -10.70
CA ASP A 92 13.18 -30.32 -9.43
C ASP A 92 12.02 -30.21 -8.43
N GLY A 93 10.79 -30.47 -8.90
CA GLY A 93 9.60 -30.41 -8.06
C GLY A 93 9.35 -29.05 -7.41
N GLY A 94 9.66 -27.94 -8.11
CA GLY A 94 9.40 -26.58 -7.62
C GLY A 94 10.57 -25.92 -6.88
N LYS A 95 11.75 -26.55 -6.85
CA LYS A 95 12.92 -26.06 -6.10
C LYS A 95 13.93 -25.29 -6.94
N VAL A 96 13.94 -25.45 -8.26
CA VAL A 96 14.93 -24.81 -9.13
C VAL A 96 14.23 -23.94 -10.17
N TYR A 97 14.59 -22.66 -10.19
CA TYR A 97 14.07 -21.67 -11.12
C TYR A 97 15.21 -21.18 -12.01
N THR A 98 15.07 -21.36 -13.32
CA THR A 98 16.06 -20.92 -14.31
C THR A 98 15.43 -19.84 -15.17
N PHE A 99 16.05 -18.66 -15.22
CA PHE A 99 15.59 -17.48 -15.95
C PHE A 99 16.48 -17.24 -17.15
N ASN A 100 15.87 -17.06 -18.32
CA ASN A 100 16.53 -16.59 -19.53
C ASN A 100 16.52 -15.05 -19.51
N ILE A 101 17.68 -14.43 -19.35
CA ILE A 101 17.84 -12.99 -19.19
C ILE A 101 17.80 -12.29 -20.55
N ARG A 102 17.05 -11.20 -20.61
CA ARG A 102 16.88 -10.36 -21.79
C ARG A 102 18.22 -9.80 -22.25
N LYS A 103 18.48 -9.89 -23.55
CA LYS A 103 19.68 -9.33 -24.17
C LYS A 103 19.49 -7.86 -24.48
N GLY A 104 20.59 -7.10 -24.45
CA GLY A 104 20.58 -5.68 -24.82
C GLY A 104 19.92 -4.76 -23.78
N VAL A 105 19.78 -5.21 -22.53
CA VAL A 105 19.38 -4.36 -21.42
C VAL A 105 20.61 -3.73 -20.81
N TYR A 106 20.54 -2.42 -20.58
CA TYR A 106 21.59 -1.64 -19.95
C TYR A 106 21.01 -0.89 -18.76
N PHE A 107 21.81 -0.76 -17.72
CA PHE A 107 21.58 0.24 -16.70
C PHE A 107 21.75 1.63 -17.30
N SER A 108 21.15 2.64 -16.66
CA SER A 108 21.21 4.03 -17.14
C SER A 108 22.62 4.65 -17.15
N ASP A 109 23.60 4.03 -16.47
CA ASP A 109 25.03 4.39 -16.54
C ASP A 109 25.78 3.73 -17.72
N GLY A 110 25.09 2.91 -18.53
CA GLY A 110 25.63 2.19 -19.67
C GLY A 110 26.21 0.81 -19.37
N GLU A 111 26.24 0.37 -18.12
CA GLU A 111 26.64 -0.99 -17.77
C GLU A 111 25.60 -2.00 -18.27
N ILE A 112 26.04 -3.19 -18.68
CA ILE A 112 25.12 -4.24 -19.13
C ILE A 112 24.37 -4.86 -17.94
N CYS A 113 23.06 -5.09 -18.10
CA CYS A 113 22.26 -5.84 -17.15
C CYS A 113 22.16 -7.31 -17.60
N ASP A 114 23.20 -8.08 -17.30
CA ASP A 114 23.32 -9.52 -17.61
C ASP A 114 23.08 -10.38 -16.35
N ALA A 115 23.22 -11.70 -16.47
CA ALA A 115 23.07 -12.61 -15.34
C ALA A 115 24.10 -12.38 -14.23
N ASN A 116 25.30 -11.87 -14.53
CA ASN A 116 26.31 -11.55 -13.53
C ASN A 116 25.91 -10.31 -12.71
N ALA A 117 25.37 -9.28 -13.36
CA ALA A 117 24.83 -8.10 -12.69
C ALA A 117 23.63 -8.45 -11.80
N ILE A 118 22.73 -9.33 -12.28
CA ILE A 118 21.63 -9.87 -11.48
C ILE A 118 22.18 -10.62 -10.27
N LYS A 119 23.16 -11.52 -10.46
CA LYS A 119 23.78 -12.24 -9.35
C LYS A 119 24.40 -11.30 -8.32
N ALA A 120 25.08 -10.24 -8.73
CA ALA A 120 25.65 -9.25 -7.82
C ALA A 120 24.57 -8.57 -6.95
N ASN A 121 23.40 -8.29 -7.52
CA ASN A 121 22.26 -7.77 -6.74
C ASN A 121 21.77 -8.78 -5.70
N PHE A 122 21.57 -10.04 -6.08
CA PHE A 122 21.18 -11.09 -5.14
C PHE A 122 22.23 -11.33 -4.05
N ASP A 123 23.53 -11.30 -4.39
CA ASP A 123 24.61 -11.42 -3.40
C ASP A 123 24.53 -10.28 -2.37
N ALA A 124 24.29 -9.04 -2.80
CA ALA A 124 24.12 -7.89 -1.92
C ALA A 124 22.85 -7.97 -1.04
N ILE A 125 21.74 -8.48 -1.59
CA ILE A 125 20.51 -8.74 -0.83
C ILE A 125 20.77 -9.80 0.25
N LEU A 126 21.47 -10.89 -0.11
CA LEU A 126 21.79 -11.99 0.80
C LEU A 126 22.82 -11.61 1.87
N GLU A 127 23.71 -10.64 1.62
CA GLU A 127 24.57 -10.05 2.66
C GLU A 127 23.74 -9.40 3.79
N ASN A 128 22.52 -8.95 3.48
CA ASN A 128 21.59 -8.36 4.42
C ASN A 128 20.34 -9.22 4.68
N ARG A 129 20.46 -10.55 4.52
CA ARG A 129 19.35 -11.52 4.60
C ARG A 129 18.39 -11.30 5.77
N ASP A 130 18.92 -11.03 6.97
CA ASP A 130 18.12 -10.81 8.19
C ASP A 130 17.10 -9.68 8.03
N ARG A 131 17.44 -8.62 7.28
CA ARG A 131 16.56 -7.47 7.02
C ARG A 131 15.33 -7.83 6.18
N HIS A 132 15.43 -8.93 5.44
CA HIS A 132 14.46 -9.38 4.43
C HIS A 132 13.66 -10.61 4.89
N THR A 133 13.86 -11.11 6.11
CA THR A 133 13.24 -12.33 6.67
C THR A 133 11.71 -12.30 6.80
N TRP A 134 11.07 -11.16 6.54
CA TRP A 134 9.61 -11.08 6.38
C TRP A 134 9.13 -11.73 5.07
N LEU A 135 10.02 -11.94 4.10
CA LEU A 135 9.80 -12.71 2.88
C LEU A 135 10.25 -14.16 3.13
N GLU A 136 9.37 -15.13 2.87
CA GLU A 136 9.67 -16.54 3.17
C GLU A 136 10.81 -17.07 2.28
N MET A 137 10.97 -16.56 1.06
CA MET A 137 12.09 -16.94 0.18
C MET A 137 13.44 -16.76 0.88
N MET A 138 13.58 -15.77 1.78
CA MET A 138 14.81 -15.57 2.53
C MET A 138 15.12 -16.68 3.52
N HIS A 139 14.18 -17.55 3.89
CA HIS A 139 14.48 -18.71 4.76
C HIS A 139 14.86 -19.96 3.98
N ILE A 140 14.41 -20.07 2.73
CA ILE A 140 14.51 -21.29 1.92
C ILE A 140 15.45 -21.14 0.72
N LEU A 141 15.91 -19.94 0.38
CA LEU A 141 16.89 -19.73 -0.68
C LEU A 141 18.21 -20.42 -0.31
N ASP A 142 18.62 -21.36 -1.15
CA ASP A 142 19.85 -22.14 -1.03
C ASP A 142 20.97 -21.46 -1.81
N LYS A 143 20.74 -21.19 -3.10
CA LYS A 143 21.79 -20.70 -4.01
C LYS A 143 21.27 -19.82 -5.12
N VAL A 144 22.09 -18.85 -5.53
CA VAL A 144 21.91 -18.04 -6.75
C VAL A 144 23.16 -18.12 -7.62
N GLU A 145 22.98 -18.28 -8.93
CA GLU A 145 24.07 -18.49 -9.88
C GLU A 145 23.80 -17.83 -11.22
N ALA A 146 24.82 -17.17 -11.78
CA ALA A 146 24.89 -16.89 -13.21
C ALA A 146 25.53 -18.13 -13.87
N ILE A 147 24.75 -18.90 -14.62
CA ILE A 147 25.23 -20.11 -15.32
C ILE A 147 26.06 -19.72 -16.54
N ASP A 148 25.60 -18.69 -17.24
CA ASP A 148 26.28 -17.94 -18.28
C ASP A 148 25.72 -16.51 -18.28
N ASP A 149 26.17 -15.66 -19.20
CA ASP A 149 25.79 -14.24 -19.27
C ASP A 149 24.27 -14.00 -19.36
N TYR A 150 23.49 -14.96 -19.85
CA TYR A 150 22.04 -14.80 -20.08
C TYR A 150 21.19 -15.87 -19.41
N THR A 151 21.76 -16.65 -18.50
CA THR A 151 21.06 -17.69 -17.75
C THR A 151 21.30 -17.53 -16.27
N PHE A 152 20.28 -17.09 -15.53
CA PHE A 152 20.33 -16.95 -14.08
C PHE A 152 19.52 -18.04 -13.39
N ARG A 153 20.07 -18.65 -12.35
CA ARG A 153 19.42 -19.75 -11.61
C ARG A 153 19.28 -19.42 -10.14
N ILE A 154 18.12 -19.73 -9.58
CA ILE A 154 17.83 -19.73 -8.15
C ILE A 154 17.46 -21.15 -7.73
N ALA A 155 18.10 -21.66 -6.68
CA ALA A 155 17.78 -22.93 -6.05
C ALA A 155 17.25 -22.70 -4.63
N LEU A 156 16.23 -23.46 -4.26
CA LEU A 156 15.57 -23.44 -2.95
C LEU A 156 15.74 -24.79 -2.25
N THR A 157 15.74 -24.77 -0.91
CA THR A 157 15.78 -25.98 -0.08
C THR A 157 14.46 -26.76 -0.07
N SER A 158 13.35 -26.09 -0.42
CA SER A 158 12.00 -26.65 -0.51
C SER A 158 11.18 -25.91 -1.58
N PRO A 159 10.15 -26.53 -2.18
CA PRO A 159 9.30 -25.83 -3.13
C PRO A 159 8.58 -24.66 -2.47
N TYR A 160 8.42 -23.57 -3.20
CA TYR A 160 7.73 -22.39 -2.70
C TYR A 160 7.06 -21.66 -3.84
N TYR A 161 5.74 -21.82 -3.97
CA TYR A 161 5.03 -21.29 -5.12
C TYR A 161 4.95 -19.75 -5.18
N PRO A 162 4.95 -18.99 -4.06
CA PRO A 162 4.94 -17.52 -4.11
C PRO A 162 6.26 -16.92 -4.60
N MET A 163 7.28 -17.72 -4.88
CA MET A 163 8.60 -17.26 -5.29
C MET A 163 8.53 -16.26 -6.45
N LEU A 164 7.73 -16.53 -7.50
CA LEU A 164 7.57 -15.60 -8.61
C LEU A 164 6.87 -14.30 -8.20
N THR A 165 5.91 -14.38 -7.28
CA THR A 165 5.28 -13.17 -6.71
C THR A 165 6.32 -12.34 -5.95
N GLU A 166 7.14 -12.98 -5.11
CA GLU A 166 8.19 -12.26 -4.37
C GLU A 166 9.23 -11.65 -5.31
N LEU A 167 9.67 -12.36 -6.35
CA LEU A 167 10.60 -11.81 -7.35
C LEU A 167 10.02 -10.68 -8.20
N GLY A 168 8.69 -10.59 -8.30
CA GLY A 168 8.00 -9.54 -9.02
C GLY A 168 7.78 -8.26 -8.21
N VAL A 169 8.13 -8.23 -6.91
CA VAL A 169 8.06 -6.98 -6.13
C VAL A 169 9.35 -6.18 -6.21
N THR A 170 9.22 -4.86 -6.32
CA THR A 170 10.34 -3.91 -6.42
C THR A 170 11.36 -4.07 -5.29
N ARG A 171 10.90 -4.40 -4.08
CA ARG A 171 11.75 -4.52 -2.88
C ARG A 171 11.77 -5.95 -2.35
N PRO A 172 12.95 -6.55 -2.10
CA PRO A 172 14.29 -6.03 -2.38
C PRO A 172 14.83 -6.41 -3.78
N PHE A 173 14.03 -6.97 -4.69
CA PHE A 173 14.55 -7.72 -5.84
C PHE A 173 14.69 -6.93 -7.15
N ALA A 174 14.44 -5.62 -7.16
CA ALA A 174 14.72 -4.80 -8.33
C ALA A 174 16.23 -4.56 -8.48
N MET A 175 16.70 -4.48 -9.74
CA MET A 175 18.13 -4.45 -10.04
C MET A 175 18.70 -3.02 -10.02
N ILE A 176 19.77 -2.81 -9.25
CA ILE A 176 20.64 -1.63 -9.32
C ILE A 176 21.97 -1.98 -10.01
N SER A 177 22.55 -1.02 -10.73
CA SER A 177 23.86 -1.17 -11.37
C SER A 177 24.91 -1.59 -10.32
N PRO A 178 25.68 -2.67 -10.55
CA PRO A 178 26.78 -3.06 -9.66
C PRO A 178 27.81 -1.95 -9.41
N LYS A 179 27.98 -1.02 -10.37
CA LYS A 179 28.87 0.13 -10.24
C LYS A 179 28.39 1.17 -9.22
N ALA A 180 27.08 1.23 -8.99
CA ALA A 180 26.48 2.09 -7.98
C ALA A 180 26.57 1.49 -6.56
N MET A 181 26.91 0.21 -6.42
CA MET A 181 27.07 -0.45 -5.13
C MET A 181 28.34 0.02 -4.40
N LYS A 182 28.29 0.08 -3.07
CA LYS A 182 29.45 0.42 -2.23
C LYS A 182 30.23 -0.84 -1.89
N ASN A 183 31.36 -1.05 -2.55
CA ASN A 183 32.20 -2.25 -2.39
C ASN A 183 31.41 -3.55 -2.66
N GLY A 184 30.53 -3.55 -3.66
CA GLY A 184 29.66 -4.70 -3.97
C GLY A 184 28.48 -4.91 -3.02
N SER A 185 28.24 -3.99 -2.07
CA SER A 185 27.14 -4.04 -1.12
C SER A 185 26.14 -2.90 -1.33
N THR A 186 24.89 -3.13 -0.96
CA THR A 186 23.85 -2.10 -0.85
C THR A 186 23.33 -1.93 0.58
N LYS A 187 23.80 -2.73 1.54
CA LYS A 187 23.29 -2.76 2.93
C LYS A 187 23.42 -1.41 3.64
N ASN A 188 24.51 -0.68 3.36
CA ASN A 188 24.83 0.61 3.95
C ASN A 188 24.65 1.77 2.96
N GLY A 189 23.67 1.63 2.06
CA GLY A 189 23.36 2.58 1.00
C GLY A 189 24.18 2.35 -0.27
N VAL A 190 23.90 3.18 -1.28
CA VAL A 190 24.48 3.12 -2.63
C VAL A 190 25.10 4.48 -2.99
N ASN A 191 25.94 4.54 -4.03
CA ASN A 191 26.58 5.78 -4.47
C ASN A 191 25.61 6.65 -5.29
N GLU A 192 24.81 6.00 -6.14
CA GLU A 192 23.85 6.63 -7.04
C GLU A 192 22.63 5.71 -7.20
N PHE A 193 21.51 6.24 -7.70
CA PHE A 193 20.27 5.49 -7.92
C PHE A 193 20.12 5.11 -9.40
N ILE A 194 20.89 4.10 -9.81
CA ILE A 194 21.04 3.70 -11.22
C ILE A 194 20.39 2.34 -11.46
N GLY A 195 19.25 2.31 -12.14
CA GLY A 195 18.57 1.08 -12.56
C GLY A 195 18.39 0.97 -14.08
N THR A 196 17.59 0.00 -14.49
CA THR A 196 17.22 -0.29 -15.89
C THR A 196 15.92 0.37 -16.35
N GLY A 197 15.19 1.00 -15.42
CA GLY A 197 13.83 1.46 -15.61
C GLY A 197 13.64 2.60 -16.62
N PRO A 198 12.37 2.97 -16.87
CA PRO A 198 12.00 3.93 -17.91
C PRO A 198 12.42 5.37 -17.60
N TYR A 199 12.78 5.69 -16.36
CA TYR A 199 13.23 7.01 -15.94
C TYR A 199 14.52 6.94 -15.13
N VAL A 200 15.20 8.08 -15.03
CA VAL A 200 16.40 8.29 -14.21
C VAL A 200 16.19 9.47 -13.28
N LEU A 201 16.69 9.40 -12.05
CA LEU A 201 16.69 10.55 -11.14
C LEU A 201 17.76 11.55 -11.60
N LYS A 202 17.38 12.80 -11.82
CA LYS A 202 18.29 13.88 -12.23
C LYS A 202 18.63 14.84 -11.12
N GLU A 203 17.62 15.21 -10.33
CA GLU A 203 17.78 16.21 -9.29
C GLU A 203 16.83 15.89 -8.14
N PHE A 204 17.28 16.16 -6.91
CA PHE A 204 16.47 16.02 -5.72
C PHE A 204 16.84 17.10 -4.71
N GLU A 205 15.83 17.81 -4.22
CA GLU A 205 15.95 18.72 -3.08
C GLU A 205 14.98 18.27 -1.98
N THR A 206 15.55 17.91 -0.82
CA THR A 206 14.83 17.41 0.36
C THR A 206 13.65 18.30 0.72
N ASP A 207 12.51 17.66 1.03
CA ASP A 207 11.24 18.31 1.36
C ASP A 207 10.68 19.31 0.32
N LYS A 208 11.26 19.40 -0.89
CA LYS A 208 10.80 20.31 -1.95
C LYS A 208 10.37 19.58 -3.22
N TYR A 209 11.31 18.95 -3.92
CA TYR A 209 11.03 18.29 -5.19
C TYR A 209 12.03 17.21 -5.57
N ALA A 210 11.62 16.32 -6.48
CA ALA A 210 12.49 15.43 -7.23
C ALA A 210 12.20 15.55 -8.73
N ILE A 211 13.22 15.50 -9.58
CA ILE A 211 13.11 15.54 -11.04
C ILE A 211 13.61 14.22 -11.60
N PHE A 212 12.75 13.59 -12.39
CA PHE A 212 13.06 12.40 -13.17
C PHE A 212 12.99 12.73 -14.65
N GLU A 213 13.88 12.16 -15.45
CA GLU A 213 13.87 12.27 -16.90
C GLU A 213 13.77 10.88 -17.53
N ALA A 214 13.15 10.79 -18.72
CA ALA A 214 13.06 9.54 -19.45
C ALA A 214 14.46 8.98 -19.73
N ASN A 215 14.64 7.68 -19.48
CA ASN A 215 15.87 6.97 -19.75
C ASN A 215 16.02 6.81 -21.27
N THR A 216 16.99 7.52 -21.86
CA THR A 216 17.24 7.46 -23.31
C THR A 216 17.75 6.11 -23.79
N ASN A 217 18.24 5.27 -22.87
CA ASN A 217 18.73 3.92 -23.13
C ASN A 217 17.72 2.85 -22.67
N TYR A 218 16.46 3.22 -22.41
CA TYR A 218 15.46 2.26 -21.97
C TYR A 218 15.25 1.17 -23.02
N TRP A 219 15.27 -0.08 -22.59
CA TRP A 219 15.16 -1.25 -23.46
C TRP A 219 13.73 -1.50 -23.94
N GLY A 220 12.73 -0.99 -23.19
CA GLY A 220 11.32 -1.09 -23.51
C GLY A 220 10.80 0.07 -24.37
N GLU A 221 9.50 0.31 -24.32
CA GLU A 221 8.89 1.45 -25.00
C GLU A 221 9.28 2.76 -24.29
N ALA A 222 9.87 3.70 -25.03
CA ALA A 222 10.27 4.98 -24.47
C ALA A 222 9.05 5.78 -23.98
N PRO A 223 9.06 6.29 -22.72
CA PRO A 223 7.94 7.07 -22.20
C PRO A 223 7.63 8.30 -23.05
N LYS A 224 6.34 8.60 -23.21
CA LYS A 224 5.90 9.82 -23.90
C LYS A 224 6.14 11.07 -23.06
N ILE A 225 5.91 10.98 -21.75
CA ILE A 225 6.35 11.99 -20.78
C ILE A 225 7.86 11.90 -20.64
N LYS A 226 8.57 12.97 -21.00
CA LYS A 226 10.04 13.03 -20.96
C LYS A 226 10.58 13.50 -19.62
N LYS A 227 9.78 14.22 -18.85
CA LYS A 227 10.18 14.74 -17.54
C LYS A 227 9.04 14.63 -16.54
N ILE A 228 9.36 14.16 -15.34
CA ILE A 228 8.43 14.12 -14.21
C ILE A 228 9.04 14.92 -13.08
N MET A 229 8.36 15.99 -12.68
CA MET A 229 8.67 16.70 -11.45
C MET A 229 7.72 16.24 -10.36
N VAL A 230 8.27 15.71 -9.28
CA VAL A 230 7.52 15.37 -8.08
C VAL A 230 7.64 16.53 -7.09
N LYS A 231 6.53 17.17 -6.73
CA LYS A 231 6.48 18.19 -5.68
C LYS A 231 6.10 17.59 -4.33
N VAL A 232 6.67 18.11 -3.25
CA VAL A 232 6.32 17.72 -1.88
C VAL A 232 5.28 18.68 -1.30
N ILE A 233 4.07 18.20 -1.06
CA ILE A 233 2.97 18.98 -0.46
C ILE A 233 2.22 18.10 0.57
N PRO A 234 2.56 18.21 1.88
CA PRO A 234 1.99 17.37 2.93
C PRO A 234 0.48 17.57 3.16
N ASP A 235 0.00 18.81 3.10
CA ASP A 235 -1.40 19.14 3.39
C ASP A 235 -2.33 18.78 2.22
N ASN A 236 -3.43 18.07 2.52
CA ASN A 236 -4.36 17.59 1.50
C ASN A 236 -5.06 18.73 0.77
N GLN A 237 -5.55 19.75 1.49
CA GLN A 237 -6.26 20.87 0.87
C GLN A 237 -5.34 21.69 -0.04
N THR A 238 -4.08 21.86 0.37
CA THR A 238 -3.05 22.53 -0.43
C THR A 238 -2.75 21.77 -1.73
N ARG A 239 -2.72 20.43 -1.72
CA ARG A 239 -2.61 19.63 -2.96
C ARG A 239 -3.77 19.89 -3.92
N LEU A 240 -4.99 19.88 -3.40
CA LEU A 240 -6.19 20.12 -4.22
C LEU A 240 -6.19 21.54 -4.81
N LEU A 241 -5.79 22.55 -4.03
CA LEU A 241 -5.66 23.93 -4.52
C LEU A 241 -4.55 24.07 -5.57
N ALA A 242 -3.43 23.37 -5.41
CA ALA A 242 -2.35 23.35 -6.41
C ALA A 242 -2.83 22.76 -7.74
N LEU A 243 -3.65 21.70 -7.69
CA LEU A 243 -4.27 21.10 -8.88
C LEU A 243 -5.22 22.09 -9.55
N GLU A 244 -6.08 22.78 -8.78
CA GLU A 244 -7.01 23.79 -9.31
C GLU A 244 -6.32 24.98 -9.98
N LYS A 245 -5.14 25.36 -9.48
CA LYS A 245 -4.31 26.43 -10.05
C LYS A 245 -3.47 25.97 -11.26
N GLY A 246 -3.48 24.68 -11.59
CA GLY A 246 -2.63 24.11 -12.65
C GLY A 246 -1.15 24.06 -12.29
N GLU A 247 -0.82 24.06 -11.00
CA GLU A 247 0.55 23.96 -10.51
C GLU A 247 1.04 22.50 -10.45
N ILE A 248 0.12 21.54 -10.45
CA ILE A 248 0.33 20.09 -10.55
C ILE A 248 -0.71 19.50 -11.51
N ASP A 249 -0.45 18.31 -12.06
CA ASP A 249 -1.37 17.66 -12.99
C ASP A 249 -1.98 16.37 -12.46
N LEU A 250 -1.32 15.71 -11.50
CA LEU A 250 -1.72 14.40 -10.99
C LEU A 250 -1.54 14.32 -9.47
N ILE A 251 -2.61 13.92 -8.79
CA ILE A 251 -2.61 13.38 -7.43
C ILE A 251 -3.00 11.91 -7.53
N PHE A 252 -2.15 11.00 -7.07
CA PHE A 252 -2.35 9.55 -7.18
C PHE A 252 -1.88 8.84 -5.93
N GLY A 253 -2.69 7.92 -5.41
CA GLY A 253 -2.31 7.00 -4.34
C GLY A 253 -3.39 6.88 -3.27
N LYS A 254 -3.38 5.74 -2.57
CA LYS A 254 -4.33 5.38 -1.52
C LYS A 254 -4.59 6.48 -0.48
N ASN A 255 -3.52 7.05 0.08
CA ASN A 255 -3.56 8.03 1.16
C ASN A 255 -3.35 9.47 0.67
N MET A 256 -3.38 9.70 -0.64
CA MET A 256 -3.13 11.03 -1.23
C MET A 256 -4.39 11.88 -1.33
N LEU A 257 -5.56 11.23 -1.31
CA LEU A 257 -6.89 11.83 -1.52
C LEU A 257 -7.88 11.26 -0.51
N ASP A 258 -8.65 12.15 0.12
CA ASP A 258 -9.85 11.77 0.86
C ASP A 258 -11.04 11.55 -0.09
N SER A 259 -12.12 10.99 0.45
CA SER A 259 -13.31 10.71 -0.35
C SER A 259 -14.04 11.98 -0.81
N ASP A 260 -13.94 13.07 -0.04
CA ASP A 260 -14.50 14.38 -0.40
C ASP A 260 -13.84 14.93 -1.67
N ALA A 261 -12.52 14.82 -1.80
CA ALA A 261 -11.78 15.26 -2.98
C ALA A 261 -12.22 14.54 -4.26
N ILE A 262 -12.44 13.23 -4.21
CA ILE A 262 -12.93 12.44 -5.35
C ILE A 262 -14.34 12.89 -5.74
N ASN A 263 -15.23 13.10 -4.76
CA ASN A 263 -16.59 13.54 -5.03
C ASN A 263 -16.65 14.98 -5.57
N LYS A 264 -15.78 15.88 -5.08
CA LYS A 264 -15.70 17.27 -5.50
C LYS A 264 -15.48 17.42 -7.02
N TYR A 265 -14.65 16.56 -7.60
CA TYR A 265 -14.31 16.64 -9.03
C TYR A 265 -15.08 15.66 -9.92
N LYS A 266 -16.02 14.91 -9.35
CA LYS A 266 -16.89 14.01 -10.11
C LYS A 266 -17.71 14.80 -11.12
N GLY A 267 -17.56 14.48 -12.41
CA GLY A 267 -18.25 15.17 -13.50
C GLY A 267 -17.64 16.53 -13.89
N SER A 268 -16.43 16.84 -13.45
CA SER A 268 -15.68 18.03 -13.89
C SER A 268 -15.20 17.86 -15.35
N ASP A 269 -15.32 18.92 -16.15
CA ASP A 269 -14.72 18.96 -17.50
C ASP A 269 -13.19 19.16 -17.46
N LYS A 270 -12.66 19.66 -16.33
CA LYS A 270 -11.23 19.99 -16.18
C LYS A 270 -10.42 18.89 -15.52
N PHE A 271 -11.07 18.07 -14.71
CA PHE A 271 -10.41 17.06 -13.88
C PHE A 271 -11.13 15.73 -14.01
N VAL A 272 -10.35 14.66 -14.07
CA VAL A 272 -10.86 13.29 -14.02
C VAL A 272 -10.55 12.73 -12.64
N SER A 273 -11.57 12.13 -12.02
CA SER A 273 -11.43 11.34 -10.80
C SER A 273 -11.54 9.86 -11.13
N SER A 274 -10.64 9.05 -10.59
CA SER A 274 -10.61 7.61 -10.86
C SER A 274 -10.33 6.82 -9.58
N LEU A 275 -10.86 5.60 -9.53
CA LEU A 275 -10.65 4.63 -8.47
C LEU A 275 -10.13 3.33 -9.10
N SER A 276 -9.22 2.65 -8.42
CA SER A 276 -8.83 1.30 -8.79
C SER A 276 -9.91 0.28 -8.40
N GLU A 277 -9.75 -0.94 -8.90
CA GLU A 277 -10.34 -2.11 -8.25
C GLU A 277 -9.84 -2.24 -6.79
N PRO A 278 -10.57 -2.95 -5.91
CA PRO A 278 -10.11 -3.30 -4.56
C PRO A 278 -8.65 -3.75 -4.48
N THR A 279 -7.84 -3.04 -3.69
CA THR A 279 -6.41 -3.33 -3.50
C THR A 279 -6.12 -4.08 -2.21
N SER A 280 -6.91 -3.86 -1.15
CA SER A 280 -6.77 -4.48 0.16
C SER A 280 -8.11 -4.46 0.91
N THR A 281 -8.21 -5.22 2.01
CA THR A 281 -9.40 -5.23 2.86
C THR A 281 -9.09 -4.59 4.19
N ARG A 282 -9.93 -3.62 4.60
CA ARG A 282 -9.97 -3.10 5.97
C ARG A 282 -10.86 -4.00 6.82
N GLN A 283 -10.39 -4.37 8.00
CA GLN A 283 -11.11 -5.30 8.86
C GLN A 283 -10.88 -5.06 10.34
N ILE A 284 -11.76 -5.62 11.17
CA ILE A 284 -11.54 -5.84 12.59
C ILE A 284 -11.12 -7.30 12.81
N VAL A 285 -10.04 -7.51 13.54
CA VAL A 285 -9.58 -8.83 14.00
C VAL A 285 -10.13 -9.08 15.40
N LEU A 286 -10.79 -10.21 15.60
CA LEU A 286 -11.37 -10.63 16.87
C LEU A 286 -10.45 -11.64 17.57
N ASN A 287 -10.03 -11.35 18.80
CA ASN A 287 -9.12 -12.21 19.54
C ASN A 287 -9.85 -13.42 20.15
N THR A 288 -9.73 -14.58 19.52
CA THR A 288 -10.40 -15.82 19.95
C THR A 288 -9.87 -16.40 21.27
N THR A 289 -8.74 -15.90 21.78
CA THR A 289 -8.24 -16.26 23.12
C THR A 289 -8.99 -15.53 24.24
N HIS A 290 -9.70 -14.44 23.92
CA HIS A 290 -10.47 -13.68 24.89
C HIS A 290 -11.72 -14.47 25.34
N PRO A 291 -12.05 -14.56 26.65
CA PRO A 291 -13.13 -15.42 27.15
C PRO A 291 -14.51 -15.18 26.53
N ILE A 292 -14.82 -13.95 26.12
CA ILE A 292 -16.09 -13.61 25.46
C ILE A 292 -16.05 -13.94 23.97
N LEU A 293 -14.90 -13.70 23.32
CA LEU A 293 -14.74 -13.86 21.87
C LEU A 293 -14.28 -15.28 21.49
N SER A 294 -14.01 -16.16 22.46
CA SER A 294 -13.78 -17.58 22.22
C SER A 294 -15.05 -18.29 21.74
N ASP A 295 -16.22 -17.77 22.10
CA ASP A 295 -17.53 -18.23 21.61
C ASP A 295 -17.81 -17.69 20.19
N SER A 296 -17.88 -18.59 19.21
CA SER A 296 -18.13 -18.21 17.82
C SER A 296 -19.49 -17.55 17.61
N LYS A 297 -20.51 -17.84 18.44
CA LYS A 297 -21.81 -17.17 18.33
C LYS A 297 -21.72 -15.67 18.63
N VAL A 298 -20.86 -15.27 19.57
CA VAL A 298 -20.63 -13.85 19.86
C VAL A 298 -19.93 -13.18 18.67
N ARG A 299 -18.94 -13.84 18.06
CA ARG A 299 -18.24 -13.33 16.87
C ARG A 299 -19.18 -13.19 15.66
N ILE A 300 -20.03 -14.17 15.41
CA ILE A 300 -21.04 -14.12 14.35
C ILE A 300 -22.10 -13.04 14.63
N ALA A 301 -22.49 -12.84 15.90
CA ALA A 301 -23.39 -11.74 16.27
C ALA A 301 -22.79 -10.36 15.95
N LEU A 302 -21.48 -10.16 16.21
CA LEU A 302 -20.78 -8.93 15.84
C LEU A 302 -20.78 -8.68 14.33
N GLN A 303 -20.65 -9.74 13.50
CA GLN A 303 -20.77 -9.62 12.05
C GLN A 303 -22.15 -9.09 11.65
N HIS A 304 -23.22 -9.72 12.13
CA HIS A 304 -24.59 -9.32 11.83
C HIS A 304 -24.95 -7.94 12.39
N ALA A 305 -24.28 -7.46 13.44
CA ALA A 305 -24.47 -6.12 13.98
C ALA A 305 -23.63 -5.04 13.29
N THR A 306 -22.78 -5.39 12.32
CA THR A 306 -21.93 -4.44 11.60
C THR A 306 -22.56 -4.08 10.25
N ASP A 307 -23.18 -2.90 10.12
CA ASP A 307 -23.69 -2.42 8.83
C ASP A 307 -22.54 -1.87 7.98
N LYS A 308 -21.97 -2.78 7.16
CA LYS A 308 -20.86 -2.50 6.27
C LYS A 308 -21.23 -1.49 5.18
N LYS A 309 -22.49 -1.45 4.78
CA LYS A 309 -22.99 -0.50 3.78
C LYS A 309 -23.08 0.90 4.40
N ALA A 310 -23.54 1.03 5.64
CA ALA A 310 -23.54 2.31 6.35
C ALA A 310 -22.10 2.86 6.55
N ILE A 311 -21.12 1.99 6.82
CA ILE A 311 -19.70 2.40 6.87
C ILE A 311 -19.24 2.89 5.49
N SER A 312 -19.47 2.10 4.44
CA SER A 312 -19.10 2.44 3.05
C SER A 312 -19.70 3.77 2.61
N ASP A 313 -21.02 3.94 2.78
CA ASP A 313 -21.73 5.14 2.33
C ASP A 313 -21.49 6.35 3.24
N GLY A 314 -21.49 6.15 4.56
CA GLY A 314 -21.44 7.23 5.54
C GLY A 314 -20.05 7.80 5.79
N ILE A 315 -19.01 6.95 5.71
CA ILE A 315 -17.62 7.36 5.98
C ILE A 315 -16.86 7.55 4.67
N PHE A 316 -17.10 6.69 3.67
CA PHE A 316 -16.35 6.69 2.41
C PHE A 316 -17.15 7.19 1.20
N TYR A 317 -18.41 7.57 1.38
CA TYR A 317 -19.32 8.01 0.31
C TYR A 317 -19.45 6.97 -0.83
N GLY A 318 -19.36 5.69 -0.50
CA GLY A 318 -19.45 4.57 -1.43
C GLY A 318 -18.19 4.34 -2.29
N LEU A 319 -17.10 5.09 -2.06
CA LEU A 319 -15.85 4.93 -2.82
C LEU A 319 -15.02 3.72 -2.38
N GLU A 320 -15.22 3.26 -1.15
CA GLU A 320 -14.71 1.96 -0.68
C GLU A 320 -15.91 1.00 -0.57
N PRO A 321 -16.04 -0.01 -1.45
CA PRO A 321 -17.16 -0.94 -1.41
C PRO A 321 -17.20 -1.75 -0.10
N PRO A 322 -18.39 -2.15 0.39
CA PRO A 322 -18.49 -3.01 1.58
C PRO A 322 -17.80 -4.37 1.34
N ALA A 323 -17.03 -4.82 2.33
CA ALA A 323 -16.31 -6.10 2.25
C ALA A 323 -17.08 -7.20 2.98
N TYR A 324 -17.38 -8.30 2.30
CA TYR A 324 -18.11 -9.44 2.89
C TYR A 324 -17.21 -10.64 3.19
N THR A 325 -16.00 -10.65 2.66
CA THR A 325 -14.99 -11.69 2.84
C THR A 325 -13.64 -11.04 3.13
N LEU A 326 -12.74 -11.78 3.79
CA LEU A 326 -11.40 -11.31 4.15
C LEU A 326 -10.60 -10.79 2.95
N PHE A 327 -10.63 -11.50 1.83
CA PHE A 327 -10.03 -11.05 0.57
C PHE A 327 -11.12 -10.83 -0.47
N SER A 328 -10.93 -9.84 -1.34
CA SER A 328 -11.80 -9.62 -2.51
C SER A 328 -11.73 -10.82 -3.47
N LYS A 329 -12.80 -11.06 -4.23
CA LYS A 329 -12.85 -12.09 -5.28
C LYS A 329 -11.87 -11.81 -6.44
N THR A 330 -11.36 -10.58 -6.54
CA THR A 330 -10.33 -10.20 -7.52
C THR A 330 -8.94 -10.72 -7.15
N ILE A 331 -8.74 -11.13 -5.90
CA ILE A 331 -7.47 -11.67 -5.42
C ILE A 331 -7.34 -13.15 -5.86
N PRO A 332 -6.15 -13.59 -6.34
CA PRO A 332 -5.92 -14.98 -6.72
C PRO A 332 -6.37 -15.98 -5.63
N TYR A 333 -6.95 -17.11 -6.05
CA TYR A 333 -7.51 -18.17 -5.19
C TYR A 333 -8.71 -17.76 -4.31
N CYS A 334 -9.07 -16.48 -4.23
CA CYS A 334 -10.07 -15.97 -3.29
C CYS A 334 -11.48 -15.82 -3.87
N ASN A 335 -11.66 -16.10 -5.16
CA ASN A 335 -12.99 -16.18 -5.77
C ASN A 335 -13.72 -17.48 -5.39
N ILE A 336 -14.02 -17.61 -4.10
CA ILE A 336 -14.69 -18.77 -3.50
C ILE A 336 -16.08 -18.38 -3.01
N ASN A 337 -16.99 -19.34 -2.97
CA ASN A 337 -18.38 -19.08 -2.61
C ASN A 337 -18.57 -19.09 -1.08
N LEU A 338 -18.17 -18.01 -0.42
CA LEU A 338 -18.45 -17.77 1.00
C LEU A 338 -19.79 -17.06 1.16
N THR A 339 -20.61 -17.52 2.11
CA THR A 339 -21.90 -16.90 2.43
C THR A 339 -21.68 -15.64 3.28
N PRO A 340 -22.08 -14.45 2.80
CA PRO A 340 -21.96 -13.22 3.58
C PRO A 340 -22.74 -13.26 4.90
N TYR A 341 -22.18 -12.63 5.93
CA TYR A 341 -22.95 -12.26 7.13
C TYR A 341 -23.68 -10.95 6.86
N GLU A 342 -24.98 -11.04 6.55
CA GLU A 342 -25.82 -9.87 6.26
C GLU A 342 -26.12 -9.06 7.53
N TYR A 343 -26.23 -7.74 7.42
CA TYR A 343 -26.61 -6.90 8.56
C TYR A 343 -28.02 -7.26 9.06
N ASN A 344 -28.10 -7.74 10.29
CA ASN A 344 -29.34 -8.16 10.95
C ASN A 344 -29.21 -8.08 12.47
N ILE A 345 -29.65 -6.97 13.05
CA ILE A 345 -29.63 -6.70 14.50
C ILE A 345 -30.43 -7.74 15.29
N GLU A 346 -31.53 -8.26 14.74
CA GLU A 346 -32.37 -9.23 15.45
C GLU A 346 -31.72 -10.62 15.48
N GLU A 347 -31.07 -11.05 14.39
CA GLU A 347 -30.28 -12.28 14.41
C GLU A 347 -29.08 -12.16 15.34
N ALA A 348 -28.40 -11.00 15.36
CA ALA A 348 -27.32 -10.73 16.31
C ALA A 348 -27.78 -10.86 17.77
N LYS A 349 -28.93 -10.27 18.14
CA LYS A 349 -29.51 -10.41 19.49
C LYS A 349 -29.82 -11.86 19.83
N LYS A 350 -30.46 -12.58 18.91
CA LYS A 350 -30.82 -14.00 19.07
C LYS A 350 -29.59 -14.87 19.29
N LEU A 351 -28.53 -14.68 18.51
CA LEU A 351 -27.26 -15.41 18.69
C LEU A 351 -26.64 -15.17 20.06
N LEU A 352 -26.70 -13.93 20.58
CA LEU A 352 -26.24 -13.63 21.94
C LEU A 352 -27.13 -14.29 23.01
N ASP A 353 -28.45 -14.28 22.83
CA ASP A 353 -29.37 -14.98 23.74
C ASP A 353 -29.09 -16.49 23.78
N GLU A 354 -28.90 -17.12 22.61
CA GLU A 354 -28.54 -18.53 22.50
C GLU A 354 -27.15 -18.85 23.06
N ALA A 355 -26.23 -17.88 23.05
CA ALA A 355 -24.93 -17.97 23.71
C ALA A 355 -25.03 -17.73 25.24
N GLY A 356 -26.23 -17.44 25.77
CA GLY A 356 -26.49 -17.22 27.19
C GLY A 356 -26.16 -15.82 27.69
N TRP A 357 -25.94 -14.86 26.79
CA TRP A 357 -25.74 -13.45 27.12
C TRP A 357 -27.08 -12.73 27.14
N ILE A 358 -27.70 -12.63 28.31
CA ILE A 358 -29.05 -12.07 28.46
C ILE A 358 -28.98 -10.58 28.76
N ALA A 359 -29.94 -9.80 28.26
CA ALA A 359 -30.01 -8.36 28.53
C ALA A 359 -30.03 -8.08 30.05
N GLY A 360 -29.06 -7.28 30.53
CA GLY A 360 -29.03 -6.79 31.91
C GLY A 360 -29.93 -5.58 32.11
N ASN A 361 -30.20 -5.25 33.38
CA ASN A 361 -31.04 -4.10 33.76
C ASN A 361 -30.48 -2.74 33.34
N ASP A 362 -29.17 -2.67 33.10
CA ASP A 362 -28.43 -1.50 32.62
C ASP A 362 -28.34 -1.46 31.07
N GLY A 363 -29.00 -2.38 30.38
CA GLY A 363 -28.94 -2.51 28.92
C GLY A 363 -27.72 -3.26 28.41
N VAL A 364 -26.75 -3.59 29.26
CA VAL A 364 -25.57 -4.39 28.90
C VAL A 364 -25.85 -5.85 29.21
N ARG A 365 -25.60 -6.73 28.23
CA ARG A 365 -25.81 -8.17 28.38
C ARG A 365 -24.87 -8.78 29.41
N GLU A 366 -25.34 -9.85 30.06
CA GLU A 366 -24.63 -10.53 31.14
C GLU A 366 -24.76 -12.05 31.01
N LYS A 367 -23.68 -12.77 31.33
CA LYS A 367 -23.62 -14.23 31.40
C LYS A 367 -22.81 -14.62 32.62
N ASN A 368 -23.40 -15.40 33.54
CA ASN A 368 -22.73 -15.89 34.76
C ASN A 368 -22.05 -14.78 35.60
N GLY A 369 -22.67 -13.60 35.75
CA GLY A 369 -22.09 -12.48 36.51
C GLY A 369 -21.05 -11.66 35.75
N GLN A 370 -20.67 -12.06 34.54
CA GLN A 370 -19.78 -11.30 33.67
C GLN A 370 -20.61 -10.42 32.73
N LYS A 371 -20.28 -9.12 32.66
CA LYS A 371 -20.84 -8.21 31.65
C LYS A 371 -20.18 -8.40 30.29
N LEU A 372 -20.96 -8.23 29.22
CA LEU A 372 -20.49 -8.33 27.85
C LEU A 372 -19.75 -7.04 27.43
N HIS A 373 -18.54 -6.87 27.96
CA HIS A 373 -17.66 -5.75 27.68
C HIS A 373 -16.53 -6.18 26.75
N LEU A 374 -16.23 -5.36 25.74
CA LEU A 374 -15.10 -5.57 24.83
C LEU A 374 -14.30 -4.28 24.66
N ARG A 375 -13.00 -4.40 24.44
CA ARG A 375 -12.12 -3.29 24.07
C ARG A 375 -11.80 -3.33 22.57
N LEU A 376 -12.02 -2.21 21.89
CA LEU A 376 -11.58 -1.99 20.50
C LEU A 376 -10.38 -1.05 20.49
N LEU A 377 -9.23 -1.57 20.07
CA LEU A 377 -7.99 -0.82 19.91
C LEU A 377 -7.88 -0.29 18.48
N TYR A 378 -7.55 0.99 18.32
CA TYR A 378 -7.32 1.64 17.02
C TYR A 378 -6.05 2.51 17.05
N ASN A 379 -5.48 2.81 15.87
CA ASN A 379 -4.37 3.74 15.78
C ASN A 379 -4.90 5.19 15.92
N SER A 380 -4.43 5.93 16.94
CA SER A 380 -4.83 7.31 17.22
C SER A 380 -4.52 8.31 16.09
N ASP A 381 -3.56 7.99 15.22
CA ASP A 381 -3.18 8.80 14.07
C ASP A 381 -4.18 8.64 12.91
N SER A 382 -5.06 7.64 12.97
CA SER A 382 -6.07 7.34 11.96
C SER A 382 -7.44 7.90 12.35
N VAL A 383 -7.79 9.05 11.77
CA VAL A 383 -9.13 9.66 11.89
C VAL A 383 -10.22 8.69 11.41
N THR A 384 -9.93 7.94 10.36
CA THR A 384 -10.84 6.94 9.79
C THR A 384 -11.12 5.81 10.78
N GLU A 385 -10.10 5.23 11.40
CA GLU A 385 -10.30 4.14 12.38
C GLU A 385 -11.02 4.63 13.63
N LYS A 386 -10.75 5.86 14.09
CA LYS A 386 -11.51 6.47 15.18
C LYS A 386 -13.00 6.57 14.84
N THR A 387 -13.32 7.11 13.66
CA THR A 387 -14.71 7.31 13.21
C THR A 387 -15.45 5.97 13.09
N ILE A 388 -14.79 4.95 12.53
CA ILE A 388 -15.35 3.59 12.48
C ILE A 388 -15.51 3.01 13.89
N SER A 389 -14.56 3.24 14.81
CA SER A 389 -14.65 2.75 16.19
C SER A 389 -15.86 3.33 16.93
N GLU A 390 -16.10 4.63 16.80
CA GLU A 390 -17.27 5.31 17.38
C GLU A 390 -18.58 4.77 16.79
N TYR A 391 -18.59 4.52 15.47
CA TYR A 391 -19.72 3.89 14.79
C TYR A 391 -20.00 2.47 15.31
N LEU A 392 -18.98 1.61 15.39
CA LEU A 392 -19.12 0.24 15.90
C LEU A 392 -19.52 0.22 17.38
N GLN A 393 -19.00 1.14 18.19
CA GLN A 393 -19.42 1.31 19.58
C GLN A 393 -20.93 1.57 19.68
N ALA A 394 -21.46 2.45 18.83
CA ALA A 394 -22.89 2.76 18.79
C ALA A 394 -23.74 1.58 18.27
N GLU A 395 -23.30 0.88 17.21
CA GLU A 395 -24.01 -0.29 16.67
C GLU A 395 -24.08 -1.44 17.68
N TYR A 396 -22.96 -1.78 18.31
CA TYR A 396 -22.90 -2.90 19.24
C TYR A 396 -23.64 -2.61 20.56
N ALA A 397 -23.78 -1.34 20.95
CA ALA A 397 -24.66 -0.97 22.05
C ALA A 397 -26.14 -1.35 21.80
N LYS A 398 -26.62 -1.32 20.53
CA LYS A 398 -28.01 -1.69 20.18
C LYS A 398 -28.33 -3.16 20.45
N ILE A 399 -27.32 -4.01 20.51
CA ILE A 399 -27.43 -5.44 20.82
C ILE A 399 -26.92 -5.75 22.23
N GLY A 400 -26.66 -4.72 23.06
CA GLY A 400 -26.29 -4.85 24.47
C GLY A 400 -24.82 -5.22 24.72
N ILE A 401 -23.92 -4.93 23.79
CA ILE A 401 -22.47 -5.02 24.00
C ILE A 401 -21.94 -3.63 24.34
N GLN A 402 -21.21 -3.50 25.45
CA GLN A 402 -20.48 -2.27 25.72
C GLN A 402 -19.07 -2.38 25.14
N VAL A 403 -18.76 -1.52 24.16
CA VAL A 403 -17.40 -1.43 23.59
C VAL A 403 -16.69 -0.20 24.13
N ASN A 404 -15.52 -0.42 24.74
CA ASN A 404 -14.60 0.65 25.12
C ASN A 404 -13.58 0.83 23.99
N ILE A 405 -13.63 1.97 23.30
CA ILE A 405 -12.66 2.28 22.26
C ILE A 405 -11.39 2.89 22.88
N THR A 406 -10.22 2.49 22.41
CA THR A 406 -8.91 2.97 22.92
C THR A 406 -8.03 3.30 21.72
N GLY A 407 -7.58 4.56 21.63
CA GLY A 407 -6.63 5.01 20.61
C GLY A 407 -5.21 5.02 21.16
N GLU A 408 -4.27 4.44 20.43
CA GLU A 408 -2.84 4.45 20.78
C GLU A 408 -1.99 4.89 19.60
N GLU A 409 -0.83 5.50 19.89
CA GLU A 409 0.16 5.89 18.88
C GLU A 409 0.75 4.66 18.16
N GLU A 410 1.17 4.82 16.90
CA GLU A 410 1.51 3.72 15.99
C GLU A 410 2.44 2.65 16.61
N GLN A 411 3.48 3.05 17.35
CA GLN A 411 4.40 2.08 17.95
C GLN A 411 3.71 1.22 19.03
N SER A 412 3.02 1.84 19.99
CA SER A 412 2.27 1.12 21.03
C SER A 412 1.18 0.23 20.42
N TYR A 413 0.45 0.78 19.43
CA TYR A 413 -0.57 0.07 18.69
C TYR A 413 -0.02 -1.22 18.04
N ARG A 414 1.12 -1.14 17.35
CA ARG A 414 1.79 -2.29 16.71
C ARG A 414 2.33 -3.31 17.71
N ASP A 415 2.85 -2.85 18.84
CA ASP A 415 3.36 -3.75 19.88
C ASP A 415 2.21 -4.53 20.54
N ASN A 416 1.10 -3.85 20.86
CA ASN A 416 -0.10 -4.50 21.39
C ASN A 416 -0.75 -5.46 20.38
N MET A 417 -0.77 -5.09 19.10
CA MET A 417 -1.19 -5.97 18.01
C MET A 417 -0.38 -7.27 17.99
N LYS A 418 0.96 -7.20 17.97
CA LYS A 418 1.82 -8.39 17.92
C LYS A 418 1.73 -9.24 19.20
N ALA A 419 1.55 -8.59 20.34
CA ALA A 419 1.43 -9.25 21.64
C ALA A 419 0.07 -9.95 21.85
N GLY A 420 -0.95 -9.62 21.05
CA GLY A 420 -2.32 -10.10 21.29
C GLY A 420 -3.05 -9.33 22.39
N ASN A 421 -2.56 -8.14 22.77
CA ASN A 421 -3.12 -7.32 23.84
C ASN A 421 -4.31 -6.48 23.34
N PHE A 422 -5.35 -7.15 22.85
CA PHE A 422 -6.60 -6.54 22.37
C PHE A 422 -7.73 -7.58 22.41
N ASP A 423 -8.98 -7.10 22.47
CA ASP A 423 -10.14 -7.97 22.23
C ASP A 423 -10.53 -7.86 20.76
N MET A 424 -10.63 -6.62 20.27
CA MET A 424 -10.84 -6.26 18.88
C MET A 424 -9.77 -5.24 18.45
N ILE A 425 -9.28 -5.34 17.22
CA ILE A 425 -8.28 -4.40 16.68
C ILE A 425 -8.45 -4.22 15.18
N PHE A 426 -8.12 -3.05 14.63
CA PHE A 426 -8.07 -2.87 13.18
C PHE A 426 -6.92 -3.68 12.57
N ASN A 427 -7.11 -4.18 11.37
CA ASN A 427 -6.03 -4.63 10.52
C ASN A 427 -6.38 -4.35 9.05
N ILE A 428 -5.36 -4.27 8.22
CA ILE A 428 -5.50 -4.10 6.78
C ILE A 428 -4.73 -5.25 6.12
N CYS A 429 -5.37 -6.01 5.23
CA CYS A 429 -4.68 -7.02 4.43
C CYS A 429 -3.59 -6.35 3.58
N TRP A 430 -2.51 -7.07 3.30
CA TRP A 430 -1.30 -6.47 2.71
C TRP A 430 -1.51 -5.94 1.29
N GLY A 431 -2.57 -6.42 0.64
CA GLY A 431 -2.97 -6.08 -0.71
C GLY A 431 -2.17 -6.80 -1.77
N SER A 432 -2.57 -6.59 -3.02
CA SER A 432 -1.83 -7.12 -4.17
C SER A 432 -0.41 -6.53 -4.22
N PRO A 433 0.64 -7.37 -4.43
CA PRO A 433 0.55 -8.77 -4.84
C PRO A 433 0.69 -9.78 -3.69
N TYR A 434 0.77 -9.32 -2.43
CA TYR A 434 1.03 -10.15 -1.24
C TYR A 434 -0.16 -11.01 -0.82
N ASP A 435 -1.36 -10.57 -1.15
CA ASP A 435 -2.58 -11.30 -0.84
C ASP A 435 -2.89 -12.37 -1.90
N PRO A 436 -3.31 -13.59 -1.49
CA PRO A 436 -3.54 -14.00 -0.11
C PRO A 436 -2.32 -14.65 0.58
N GLN A 437 -1.30 -15.04 -0.18
CA GLN A 437 -0.27 -15.98 0.27
C GLN A 437 0.65 -15.46 1.37
N SER A 438 1.16 -14.23 1.26
CA SER A 438 2.03 -13.64 2.27
C SER A 438 1.24 -13.27 3.52
N SER A 439 0.01 -12.77 3.34
CA SER A 439 -0.91 -12.55 4.47
C SER A 439 -1.20 -13.83 5.24
N LEU A 440 -1.54 -14.94 4.57
CA LEU A 440 -1.73 -16.23 5.24
C LEU A 440 -0.43 -16.75 5.87
N ALA A 441 0.71 -16.62 5.20
CA ALA A 441 2.00 -17.02 5.77
C ALA A 441 2.27 -16.28 7.10
N ALA A 442 1.96 -14.99 7.16
CA ALA A 442 2.08 -14.17 8.36
C ALA A 442 1.13 -14.59 9.49
N MET A 443 0.00 -15.25 9.21
CA MET A 443 -0.91 -15.79 10.26
C MET A 443 -0.31 -16.96 11.05
N ARG A 444 0.78 -17.56 10.56
CA ARG A 444 1.53 -18.63 11.25
C ARG A 444 2.61 -18.08 12.20
N GLN A 445 2.87 -16.78 12.19
CA GLN A 445 3.99 -16.15 12.91
C GLN A 445 3.57 -14.85 13.61
N ARG A 446 4.34 -14.38 14.59
CA ARG A 446 4.05 -13.14 15.33
C ARG A 446 4.43 -11.86 14.55
N VAL A 447 3.87 -11.69 13.36
CA VAL A 447 4.10 -10.53 12.49
C VAL A 447 3.12 -9.40 12.80
N TYR A 448 1.83 -9.74 12.88
CA TYR A 448 0.71 -8.85 13.20
C TYR A 448 -0.25 -9.52 14.20
N GLY A 449 -1.49 -9.02 14.32
CA GLY A 449 -2.47 -9.49 15.29
C GLY A 449 -3.11 -10.83 14.95
N ASP A 450 -3.07 -11.25 13.69
CA ASP A 450 -3.74 -12.46 13.19
C ASP A 450 -3.29 -13.72 13.93
N TYR A 451 -1.98 -13.91 14.09
CA TYR A 451 -1.44 -15.09 14.77
C TYR A 451 -1.96 -15.18 16.20
N ALA A 452 -1.89 -14.09 16.96
CA ALA A 452 -2.35 -14.05 18.34
C ALA A 452 -3.87 -14.26 18.44
N ALA A 453 -4.63 -13.58 17.57
CA ALA A 453 -6.08 -13.63 17.55
C ALA A 453 -6.64 -15.01 17.22
N GLN A 454 -5.92 -15.83 16.47
CA GLN A 454 -6.36 -17.16 16.07
C GLN A 454 -5.95 -18.28 17.05
N GLN A 455 -5.18 -18.00 18.11
CA GLN A 455 -4.69 -19.07 19.02
C GLN A 455 -5.80 -19.76 19.83
N GLY A 456 -6.99 -19.16 19.93
CA GLY A 456 -8.15 -19.77 20.58
C GLY A 456 -8.95 -20.70 19.67
N LEU A 457 -8.60 -20.79 18.38
CA LEU A 457 -9.24 -21.71 17.43
C LEU A 457 -8.81 -23.16 17.73
N HIS A 458 -9.78 -24.05 17.88
CA HIS A 458 -9.55 -25.47 18.15
C HIS A 458 -8.77 -26.16 17.02
N ASP A 459 -8.94 -25.69 15.79
CA ASP A 459 -8.33 -26.19 14.56
C ASP A 459 -7.17 -25.30 14.06
N LYS A 460 -6.63 -24.39 14.90
CA LYS A 460 -5.51 -23.51 14.52
C LYS A 460 -4.32 -24.28 13.93
N LYS A 461 -4.00 -25.43 14.52
CA LYS A 461 -2.91 -26.27 14.03
C LYS A 461 -3.18 -26.80 12.62
N GLU A 462 -4.41 -27.21 12.33
CA GLU A 462 -4.82 -27.71 11.02
C GLU A 462 -4.82 -26.59 9.97
N ILE A 463 -5.26 -25.39 10.36
CA ILE A 463 -5.15 -24.18 9.54
C ILE A 463 -3.68 -23.87 9.21
N ASP A 464 -2.78 -23.90 10.19
CA ASP A 464 -1.35 -23.62 9.99
C ASP A 464 -0.65 -24.66 9.12
N GLU A 465 -1.01 -25.93 9.29
CA GLU A 465 -0.54 -27.01 8.44
C GLU A 465 -1.05 -26.86 7.00
N ALA A 466 -2.31 -26.47 6.81
CA ALA A 466 -2.89 -26.21 5.49
C ALA A 466 -2.21 -25.00 4.82
N ILE A 467 -1.98 -23.90 5.55
CA ILE A 467 -1.22 -22.75 5.04
C ILE A 467 0.20 -23.17 4.65
N THR A 468 0.86 -23.98 5.47
CA THR A 468 2.20 -24.50 5.14
C THR A 468 2.17 -25.32 3.84
N LYS A 469 1.19 -26.21 3.68
CA LYS A 469 1.01 -26.99 2.43
C LYS A 469 0.68 -26.11 1.23
N ILE A 470 -0.09 -25.04 1.40
CA ILE A 470 -0.36 -24.06 0.34
C ILE A 470 0.95 -23.52 -0.20
N LEU A 471 1.84 -23.05 0.68
CA LEU A 471 3.11 -22.43 0.31
C LEU A 471 4.04 -23.42 -0.41
N LEU A 472 4.01 -24.70 -0.02
CA LEU A 472 4.86 -25.76 -0.59
C LEU A 472 4.27 -26.47 -1.82
N SER A 473 2.97 -26.35 -2.07
CA SER A 473 2.30 -27.14 -3.11
C SER A 473 2.73 -26.69 -4.52
N VAL A 474 3.01 -27.68 -5.37
CA VAL A 474 3.31 -27.50 -6.80
C VAL A 474 2.13 -27.91 -7.70
N ASP A 475 1.03 -28.37 -7.10
CA ASP A 475 -0.21 -28.72 -7.81
C ASP A 475 -1.24 -27.61 -7.61
N GLU A 476 -1.63 -26.98 -8.72
CA GLU A 476 -2.55 -25.84 -8.70
C GLU A 476 -3.94 -26.18 -8.12
N LYS A 477 -4.42 -27.40 -8.35
CA LYS A 477 -5.73 -27.86 -7.88
C LYS A 477 -5.70 -28.17 -6.39
N GLU A 478 -4.63 -28.81 -5.91
CA GLU A 478 -4.40 -29.00 -4.48
C GLU A 478 -4.32 -27.65 -3.76
N ARG A 479 -3.54 -26.71 -4.31
CA ARG A 479 -3.40 -25.36 -3.75
C ARG A 479 -4.75 -24.64 -3.65
N GLN A 480 -5.56 -24.64 -4.71
CA GLN A 480 -6.91 -24.06 -4.66
C GLN A 480 -7.79 -24.75 -3.60
N THR A 481 -7.69 -26.07 -3.46
CA THR A 481 -8.47 -26.83 -2.46
C THR A 481 -8.09 -26.43 -1.03
N LEU A 482 -6.79 -26.27 -0.77
CA LEU A 482 -6.30 -25.83 0.54
C LEU A 482 -6.68 -24.37 0.83
N TYR A 483 -6.63 -23.49 -0.18
CA TYR A 483 -7.15 -22.12 -0.04
C TYR A 483 -8.63 -22.10 0.32
N ASN A 484 -9.45 -22.90 -0.37
CA ASN A 484 -10.87 -23.02 -0.05
C ASN A 484 -11.05 -23.43 1.42
N PHE A 485 -10.30 -24.43 1.90
CA PHE A 485 -10.37 -24.88 3.28
C PHE A 485 -10.02 -23.76 4.28
N VAL A 486 -8.85 -23.13 4.12
CA VAL A 486 -8.36 -22.10 5.07
C VAL A 486 -9.30 -20.90 5.09
N LEU A 487 -9.66 -20.37 3.93
CA LEU A 487 -10.50 -19.18 3.84
C LEU A 487 -11.94 -19.46 4.33
N THR A 488 -12.49 -20.64 4.05
CA THR A 488 -13.80 -21.05 4.59
C THR A 488 -13.75 -21.18 6.11
N ARG A 489 -12.71 -21.80 6.68
CA ARG A 489 -12.63 -21.93 8.14
C ARG A 489 -12.49 -20.60 8.86
N LEU A 490 -11.62 -19.71 8.37
CA LEU A 490 -11.46 -18.38 8.96
C LEU A 490 -12.75 -17.54 8.84
N HIS A 491 -13.51 -17.72 7.74
CA HIS A 491 -14.80 -17.08 7.52
C HIS A 491 -15.88 -17.63 8.45
N ASP A 492 -16.09 -18.95 8.47
CA ASP A 492 -17.14 -19.62 9.25
C ASP A 492 -16.96 -19.41 10.76
N ASP A 493 -15.72 -19.34 11.24
CA ASP A 493 -15.43 -18.99 12.63
C ASP A 493 -15.47 -17.50 12.93
N ALA A 494 -15.75 -16.65 11.94
CA ALA A 494 -15.89 -15.20 12.10
C ALA A 494 -14.72 -14.56 12.87
N VAL A 495 -13.47 -14.97 12.59
CA VAL A 495 -12.27 -14.38 13.22
C VAL A 495 -12.09 -12.91 12.81
N TYR A 496 -12.60 -12.59 11.62
CA TYR A 496 -12.45 -11.29 10.97
C TYR A 496 -13.81 -10.70 10.69
N ILE A 497 -13.96 -9.40 10.93
CA ILE A 497 -15.07 -8.59 10.43
C ILE A 497 -14.53 -7.72 9.31
N PRO A 498 -14.60 -8.16 8.03
CA PRO A 498 -14.28 -7.30 6.90
C PRO A 498 -15.25 -6.11 6.89
N LEU A 499 -14.73 -4.91 6.67
CA LEU A 499 -15.50 -3.67 6.69
C LEU A 499 -15.66 -3.11 5.27
N THR A 500 -14.56 -2.73 4.65
CA THR A 500 -14.51 -2.14 3.31
C THR A 500 -13.33 -2.68 2.52
N TYR A 501 -13.48 -2.68 1.18
CA TYR A 501 -12.38 -2.87 0.26
C TYR A 501 -11.77 -1.50 -0.07
N GLU A 502 -10.50 -1.33 0.28
CA GLU A 502 -9.76 -0.11 -0.03
C GLU A 502 -9.40 -0.08 -1.52
N CYS A 503 -9.42 1.11 -2.10
CA CYS A 503 -9.02 1.36 -3.49
C CYS A 503 -7.94 2.45 -3.55
N ASN A 504 -7.07 2.36 -4.55
CA ASN A 504 -6.25 3.48 -4.97
C ASN A 504 -7.11 4.56 -5.64
N LYS A 505 -6.67 5.80 -5.49
CA LYS A 505 -7.42 6.99 -5.91
C LYS A 505 -6.52 7.86 -6.78
N ALA A 506 -7.11 8.48 -7.79
CA ALA A 506 -6.43 9.48 -8.60
C ALA A 506 -7.36 10.65 -8.94
N VAL A 507 -6.81 11.86 -8.92
CA VAL A 507 -7.41 13.05 -9.53
C VAL A 507 -6.35 13.72 -10.39
N TYR A 508 -6.68 13.97 -11.66
CA TYR A 508 -5.74 14.52 -12.62
C TYR A 508 -6.41 15.45 -13.63
N THR A 509 -5.62 16.26 -14.33
CA THR A 509 -6.10 17.14 -15.38
C THR A 509 -6.65 16.33 -16.56
N ALA A 510 -7.75 16.78 -17.16
CA ALA A 510 -8.46 16.01 -18.19
C ALA A 510 -7.67 15.79 -19.49
N ASP A 511 -6.62 16.57 -19.72
CA ASP A 511 -5.67 16.43 -20.84
C ASP A 511 -4.63 15.33 -20.62
N LEU A 512 -4.39 14.89 -19.37
CA LEU A 512 -3.54 13.74 -19.07
C LEU A 512 -4.32 12.44 -19.34
N LYS A 513 -3.80 11.63 -20.27
CA LYS A 513 -4.40 10.39 -20.73
C LYS A 513 -3.64 9.17 -20.24
N ASN A 514 -4.35 8.04 -20.31
CA ASN A 514 -3.83 6.72 -19.97
C ASN A 514 -3.31 6.61 -18.52
N VAL A 515 -3.93 7.37 -17.61
CA VAL A 515 -3.75 7.17 -16.17
C VAL A 515 -4.44 5.87 -15.78
N GLN A 516 -3.65 4.84 -15.47
CA GLN A 516 -4.12 3.52 -15.10
C GLN A 516 -3.65 3.17 -13.68
N PHE A 517 -4.36 2.25 -13.03
CA PHE A 517 -3.92 1.63 -11.80
C PHE A 517 -3.22 0.32 -12.13
N ALA A 518 -2.02 0.14 -11.59
CA ALA A 518 -1.31 -1.13 -11.66
C ALA A 518 -1.93 -2.18 -10.72
N GLN A 519 -1.42 -3.41 -10.77
CA GLN A 519 -1.88 -4.46 -9.86
C GLN A 519 -1.45 -4.21 -8.42
N THR A 520 -0.27 -3.63 -8.20
CA THR A 520 0.20 -3.32 -6.87
C THR A 520 -0.31 -1.94 -6.46
N GLN A 521 -0.61 -1.77 -5.17
CA GLN A 521 -1.13 -0.50 -4.67
C GLN A 521 -0.08 0.63 -4.61
N TYR A 522 1.18 0.30 -4.86
CA TYR A 522 2.32 1.19 -4.69
C TYR A 522 2.83 1.81 -6.00
N GLU A 523 2.40 1.22 -7.12
CA GLU A 523 2.80 1.59 -8.47
C GLU A 523 2.00 2.75 -9.05
N VAL A 524 2.73 3.67 -9.67
CA VAL A 524 2.19 4.75 -10.50
C VAL A 524 2.81 4.61 -11.90
N PRO A 525 2.06 4.09 -12.90
CA PRO A 525 2.63 3.73 -14.19
C PRO A 525 2.83 4.94 -15.10
N PHE A 526 3.71 5.86 -14.71
CA PHE A 526 3.95 7.12 -15.42
C PHE A 526 4.39 6.92 -16.87
N TRP A 527 5.11 5.83 -17.16
CA TRP A 527 5.59 5.49 -18.51
C TRP A 527 4.47 5.22 -19.51
N LEU A 528 3.26 4.90 -19.05
CA LEU A 528 2.08 4.71 -19.90
C LEU A 528 1.35 6.02 -20.23
N MET A 529 1.56 7.08 -19.44
CA MET A 529 0.81 8.33 -19.52
C MET A 529 1.29 9.22 -20.67
N TYR A 530 0.39 10.07 -21.16
CA TYR A 530 0.72 11.12 -22.14
C TYR A 530 -0.30 12.26 -22.07
N PHE A 531 0.07 13.46 -22.50
CA PHE A 531 -0.87 14.56 -22.70
C PHE A 531 -1.47 14.52 -24.10
N ASP A 532 -2.78 14.71 -24.21
CA ASP A 532 -3.41 14.95 -25.51
C ASP A 532 -2.91 16.28 -26.08
N ILE A 533 -2.44 16.25 -27.32
CA ILE A 533 -2.21 17.47 -28.08
C ILE A 533 -3.60 17.97 -28.48
N ALA A 534 -4.05 19.06 -27.85
CA ALA A 534 -5.23 19.77 -28.34
C ALA A 534 -4.93 20.19 -29.79
N ASN A 535 -5.67 19.61 -30.75
CA ASN A 535 -5.70 20.08 -32.14
C ASN A 535 -6.29 21.48 -32.24
#